data_AF-A0A6N9BU05-F1
#
_entry.id   AF-A0A6N9BU05-F1
#
_cell.length_a   1.000
_cell.length_b   1.000
_cell.length_c   1.000
_cell.angle_alpha   90.00
_cell.angle_beta   90.00
_cell.angle_gamma   90.00
#
_symmetry.space_group_name_H-M   'P 1'
#
loop_
_entity.id
_entity.type
_entity.pdbx_description
1 polymer ?
#
loop_
_entity_poly.entity_id
_entity_poly.type
_entity_poly.pdbx_seq_one_letter_code
_entity_poly.pdbx_strand_id
1 'polypeptide(L)'
;MADTGQQHPISVYFWIWALLFVFSAASYMVDYLAFQGYTRWTLIIIFMMLKAGFIVAIFMHMRWERVALITAIMVPPGALLVLVGLMAMESDYTWLTRVVYLGADPAPVPLPPPSH
;
A
#
# COMPACT_ATOMS: atom_id res chain seq x y z
N MET A 1 -36.91 27.15 11.05
CA MET A 1 -35.49 27.13 11.44
C MET A 1 -34.92 25.77 11.07
N ALA A 2 -34.04 25.72 10.06
CA ALA A 2 -33.30 24.52 9.70
C ALA A 2 -31.98 24.51 10.47
N ASP A 3 -31.85 23.61 11.45
CA ASP A 3 -30.57 23.30 12.09
C ASP A 3 -30.19 21.86 11.73
N THR A 4 -29.81 21.71 10.46
CA THR A 4 -29.21 20.50 9.90
C THR A 4 -27.70 20.69 9.92
N GLY A 5 -27.01 20.09 10.89
CA GLY A 5 -25.56 20.21 11.00
C GLY A 5 -24.95 19.25 12.01
N GLN A 6 -24.96 17.95 11.71
CA GLN A 6 -24.09 16.95 12.35
C GLN A 6 -22.61 17.31 12.06
N GLN A 7 -22.10 18.31 12.77
CA GLN A 7 -20.85 19.02 12.48
C GLN A 7 -19.79 18.78 13.56
N HIS A 8 -19.55 17.53 13.96
CA HIS A 8 -18.36 17.18 14.74
C HIS A 8 -17.38 16.13 14.14
N PRO A 9 -17.32 15.86 12.82
CA PRO A 9 -16.26 15.03 12.26
C PRO A 9 -14.92 15.77 12.10
N ILE A 10 -14.90 17.09 11.91
CA ILE A 10 -13.66 17.83 11.57
C ILE A 10 -12.67 17.95 12.75
N SER A 11 -13.21 18.14 13.96
CA SER A 11 -12.41 18.19 15.19
C SER A 11 -11.66 16.87 15.42
N VAL A 12 -12.30 15.74 15.07
CA VAL A 12 -11.72 14.41 15.23
C VAL A 12 -10.49 14.26 14.33
N TYR A 13 -10.59 14.63 13.04
CA TYR A 13 -9.45 14.57 12.10
C TYR A 13 -8.27 15.45 12.52
N PHE A 14 -8.51 16.67 13.00
CA PHE A 14 -7.44 17.52 13.52
C PHE A 14 -6.75 16.92 14.74
N TRP A 15 -7.50 16.26 15.63
CA TRP A 15 -6.93 15.59 16.79
C TRP A 15 -6.09 14.38 16.40
N ILE A 16 -6.55 13.59 15.44
CA ILE A 16 -5.84 12.43 14.89
C ILE A 16 -4.54 12.88 14.21
N TRP A 17 -4.61 13.95 13.42
CA TRP A 17 -3.46 14.53 12.74
C TRP A 17 -2.40 15.01 13.74
N ALA A 18 -2.82 15.71 14.80
CA ALA A 18 -1.92 16.16 15.86
C ALA A 18 -1.30 14.98 16.63
N LEU A 19 -2.08 13.96 16.99
CA LEU A 19 -1.57 12.76 17.67
C LEU A 19 -0.58 11.98 16.81
N LEU A 20 -0.86 11.79 15.51
CA LEU A 20 0.07 11.14 14.59
C LEU A 20 1.38 11.93 14.45
N PHE A 21 1.29 13.26 14.38
CA PHE A 21 2.46 14.13 14.34
C PHE A 21 3.33 13.97 15.59
N VAL A 22 2.72 14.02 16.78
CA VAL A 22 3.42 13.83 18.05
C VAL A 22 4.09 12.46 18.12
N PHE A 23 3.40 11.39 17.71
CA PHE A 23 3.98 10.05 17.66
C PHE A 23 5.14 9.93 16.67
N SER A 24 5.03 10.57 15.50
CA SER A 24 6.11 10.58 14.50
C SER A 24 7.33 11.36 15.01
N ALA A 25 7.12 12.48 15.67
CA ALA A 25 8.18 13.28 16.28
C ALA A 25 8.85 12.54 17.46
N ALA A 26 8.05 11.85 18.29
CA ALA A 26 8.55 11.05 19.39
C ALA A 26 9.37 9.84 18.91
N SER A 27 8.93 9.16 17.84
CA SER A 27 9.75 8.12 17.20
C SER A 27 11.09 8.67 16.73
N TYR A 28 11.10 9.82 16.06
CA TYR A 28 12.33 10.45 15.57
C TYR A 28 13.25 10.89 16.71
N MET A 29 12.69 11.35 17.84
CA MET A 29 13.45 11.72 19.03
C MET A 29 14.18 10.51 19.64
N VAL A 30 13.58 9.32 19.61
CA VAL A 30 14.27 8.09 20.06
C VAL A 30 15.50 7.79 19.24
N ASP A 31 15.39 7.93 17.91
CA ASP A 31 16.51 7.76 17.00
C ASP A 31 17.59 8.84 17.25
N TYR A 32 17.18 10.07 17.57
CA TYR A 32 18.10 11.18 17.85
C TYR A 32 18.85 11.04 19.18
N LEU A 33 18.19 10.49 20.20
CA LEU A 33 18.78 10.26 21.54
C LEU A 33 19.77 9.09 21.57
N ALA A 34 20.01 8.43 20.42
CA ALA A 34 21.03 7.41 20.22
C ALA A 34 21.09 6.34 21.34
N PHE A 35 19.92 5.91 21.82
CA PHE A 35 19.84 4.87 22.86
C PHE A 35 20.48 3.57 22.35
N GLN A 36 21.49 3.07 23.07
CA GLN A 36 22.19 1.84 22.73
C GLN A 36 21.52 0.61 23.36
N GLY A 37 21.58 -0.54 22.67
CA GLY A 37 21.12 -1.83 23.17
C GLY A 37 19.61 -2.07 23.06
N TYR A 38 19.04 -2.78 24.03
CA TYR A 38 17.64 -3.24 24.04
C TYR A 38 16.61 -2.10 24.09
N THR A 39 16.98 -0.95 24.66
CA THR A 39 16.11 0.24 24.75
C THR A 39 15.68 0.75 23.37
N ARG A 40 16.55 0.64 22.35
CA ARG A 40 16.19 0.99 20.97
C ARG A 40 15.11 0.05 20.41
N TRP A 41 15.29 -1.26 20.64
CA TRP A 41 14.36 -2.28 20.16
C TRP A 41 12.98 -2.13 20.80
N THR A 42 12.92 -1.93 22.12
CA THR A 42 11.64 -1.76 22.82
C THR A 42 10.94 -0.48 22.39
N LEU A 43 11.65 0.65 22.29
CA LEU A 43 11.02 1.90 21.87
C LEU A 43 10.55 1.84 20.41
N ILE A 44 11.35 1.31 19.48
CA ILE A 44 10.91 1.15 18.07
C ILE A 44 9.63 0.31 18.02
N ILE A 45 9.59 -0.85 18.68
CA ILE A 45 8.40 -1.72 18.69
C ILE A 45 7.20 -1.00 19.31
N ILE A 46 7.39 -0.26 20.40
CA ILE A 46 6.34 0.53 21.05
C ILE A 46 5.82 1.63 20.11
N PHE A 47 6.68 2.40 19.46
CA PHE A 47 6.27 3.43 18.49
C PHE A 47 5.57 2.85 17.27
N MET A 48 6.01 1.67 16.82
CA MET A 48 5.43 0.95 15.68
C MET A 48 4.03 0.41 16.03
N MET A 49 3.87 -0.18 17.22
CA MET A 49 2.57 -0.60 17.76
C MET A 49 1.65 0.60 18.03
N LEU A 50 2.15 1.69 18.60
CA LEU A 50 1.33 2.84 18.94
C LEU A 50 0.82 3.53 17.69
N LYS A 51 1.66 3.81 16.68
CA LYS A 51 1.16 4.45 15.46
C LYS A 51 0.20 3.54 14.69
N ALA A 52 0.49 2.24 14.59
CA ALA A 52 -0.37 1.29 13.89
C ALA A 52 -1.69 1.06 14.64
N GLY A 53 -1.61 0.88 15.96
CA GLY A 53 -2.76 0.75 16.86
C GLY A 53 -3.61 2.01 16.87
N PHE A 54 -3.02 3.20 16.74
CA PHE A 54 -3.76 4.46 16.64
C PHE A 54 -4.49 4.59 15.31
N ILE A 55 -3.83 4.25 14.18
CA ILE A 55 -4.48 4.19 12.87
C ILE A 55 -5.65 3.20 12.89
N VAL A 56 -5.46 2.01 13.46
CA VAL A 56 -6.51 1.00 13.61
C VAL A 56 -7.60 1.48 14.56
N ALA A 57 -7.29 1.97 15.75
CA ALA A 57 -8.29 2.45 16.71
C ALA A 57 -9.12 3.63 16.19
N ILE A 58 -8.64 4.38 15.20
CA ILE A 58 -9.39 5.50 14.61
C ILE A 58 -10.13 5.08 13.35
N PHE A 59 -9.46 4.42 12.41
CA PHE A 59 -10.09 4.01 11.17
C PHE A 59 -11.01 2.80 11.35
N MET A 60 -10.68 1.92 12.29
CA MET A 60 -11.41 0.68 12.53
C MET A 60 -12.52 0.86 13.57
N HIS A 61 -12.35 1.72 14.58
CA HIS A 61 -13.41 2.03 15.55
C HIS A 61 -14.50 2.95 14.98
N MET A 62 -14.17 3.77 13.97
CA MET A 62 -15.15 4.62 13.28
C MET A 62 -16.00 3.76 12.31
N ARG A 63 -16.88 2.92 12.87
CA ARG A 63 -18.08 2.31 12.25
C ARG A 63 -17.91 1.47 10.95
N TRP A 64 -16.73 0.94 10.63
CA TRP A 64 -16.50 0.25 9.34
C TRP A 64 -15.74 -1.08 9.42
N GLU A 65 -15.87 -1.85 10.52
CA GLU A 65 -15.11 -3.09 10.76
C GLU A 65 -15.16 -4.12 9.62
N ARG A 66 -16.30 -4.30 8.94
CA ARG A 66 -16.41 -5.30 7.87
C ARG A 66 -15.92 -4.78 6.52
N VAL A 67 -16.23 -3.52 6.18
CA VAL A 67 -15.97 -3.03 4.82
C VAL A 67 -14.54 -2.51 4.69
N ALA A 68 -13.93 -1.94 5.75
CA ALA A 68 -12.53 -1.54 5.72
C ALA A 68 -11.57 -2.74 5.61
N LEU A 69 -11.86 -3.84 6.33
CA LEU A 69 -11.10 -5.09 6.22
C LEU A 69 -11.21 -5.70 4.81
N ILE A 70 -12.43 -5.76 4.26
CA ILE A 70 -12.66 -6.27 2.91
C ILE A 70 -11.91 -5.41 1.90
N THR A 71 -12.00 -4.08 1.96
CA THR A 71 -11.31 -3.17 1.03
C THR A 71 -9.80 -3.25 1.19
N ALA A 72 -9.24 -3.27 2.41
CA ALA A 72 -7.80 -3.38 2.63
C ALA A 72 -7.20 -4.70 2.11
N ILE A 73 -7.97 -5.79 2.13
CA ILE A 73 -7.54 -7.10 1.63
C ILE A 73 -7.84 -7.26 0.13
N MET A 74 -8.94 -6.71 -0.39
CA MET A 74 -9.32 -6.84 -1.81
C MET A 74 -8.64 -5.83 -2.73
N VAL A 75 -8.35 -4.62 -2.26
CA VAL A 75 -7.76 -3.57 -3.11
C VAL A 75 -6.34 -3.93 -3.59
N PRO A 76 -5.42 -4.43 -2.75
CA PRO A 76 -4.09 -4.79 -3.22
C PRO A 76 -4.10 -5.92 -4.27
N PRO A 77 -4.78 -7.06 -4.06
CA PRO A 77 -4.93 -8.10 -5.07
C PRO A 77 -5.69 -7.61 -6.31
N GLY A 78 -6.75 -6.82 -6.14
CA GLY A 78 -7.53 -6.28 -7.26
C GLY A 78 -6.70 -5.34 -8.15
N ALA A 79 -5.93 -4.44 -7.54
CA ALA A 79 -5.02 -3.56 -8.27
C ALA A 79 -3.94 -4.34 -9.03
N LEU A 80 -3.36 -5.37 -8.40
CA LEU A 80 -2.39 -6.26 -9.03
C LEU A 80 -3.00 -7.03 -10.21
N LEU A 81 -4.22 -7.56 -10.07
CA LEU A 81 -4.91 -8.26 -11.14
C LEU A 81 -5.19 -7.35 -12.34
N VAL A 82 -5.59 -6.10 -12.10
CA VAL A 82 -5.77 -5.11 -13.16
C VAL A 82 -4.43 -4.81 -13.86
N LEU A 83 -3.35 -4.63 -13.09
CA LEU A 83 -2.01 -4.37 -13.63
C LEU A 83 -1.50 -5.53 -14.48
N VAL A 84 -1.67 -6.76 -14.01
CA VAL A 84 -1.33 -7.98 -14.77
C VAL A 84 -2.19 -8.09 -16.02
N GLY A 85 -3.49 -7.81 -15.94
CA GLY A 85 -4.39 -7.81 -17.09
C GLY A 85 -3.96 -6.80 -18.17
N LEU A 86 -3.61 -5.58 -17.77
CA LEU A 86 -3.08 -4.56 -18.68
C LEU A 86 -1.75 -4.99 -19.30
N MET A 87 -0.83 -5.55 -18.52
CA MET A 87 0.46 -6.04 -19.02
C MET A 87 0.28 -7.21 -20.01
N ALA A 88 -0.68 -8.11 -19.76
CA ALA A 88 -1.00 -9.19 -20.69
C ALA A 88 -1.51 -8.65 -22.03
N MET A 89 -2.42 -7.68 -22.00
CA MET A 89 -2.91 -7.03 -23.22
C MET A 89 -1.78 -6.32 -23.97
N GLU A 90 -0.95 -5.52 -23.30
CA GLU A 90 0.21 -4.85 -23.89
C GLU A 90 1.22 -5.83 -24.51
N SER A 91 1.41 -7.00 -23.88
CA SER A 91 2.26 -8.07 -24.41
C SER A 91 1.73 -8.61 -25.75
N ASP A 92 0.43 -8.84 -25.86
CA ASP A 92 -0.21 -9.32 -27.09
C ASP A 92 -0.12 -8.27 -28.21
N TYR A 93 -0.35 -7.00 -27.89
CA TYR A 93 -0.17 -5.89 -28.85
C TYR A 93 1.29 -5.79 -29.31
N THR A 94 2.25 -5.88 -28.38
CA THR A 94 3.68 -5.85 -28.70
C THR A 94 4.08 -7.03 -29.61
N TRP A 95 3.55 -8.23 -29.32
CA TRP A 95 3.78 -9.41 -30.15
C TRP A 95 3.22 -9.24 -31.57
N LEU A 96 1.96 -8.81 -31.69
CA LEU A 96 1.32 -8.60 -32.98
C LEU A 96 2.05 -7.54 -33.81
N THR A 97 2.46 -6.42 -33.19
CA THR A 97 3.26 -5.39 -33.89
C THR A 97 4.61 -5.93 -34.36
N ARG A 98 5.28 -6.80 -33.57
CA ARG A 98 6.53 -7.44 -33.98
C ARG A 98 6.36 -8.36 -35.18
N VAL A 99 5.29 -9.16 -35.22
CA VAL A 99 5.01 -10.06 -36.35
C VAL A 99 4.66 -9.25 -37.60
N VAL A 100 3.77 -8.26 -37.48
CA VAL A 100 3.24 -7.49 -38.63
C VAL A 100 4.27 -6.51 -39.21
N TYR A 101 5.03 -5.81 -38.38
CA TYR A 101 5.91 -4.72 -38.85
C TYR A 101 7.41 -5.02 -38.77
N LEU A 102 7.83 -5.91 -37.87
CA LEU A 102 9.26 -6.24 -37.68
C LEU A 102 9.64 -7.62 -38.21
N GLY A 103 8.70 -8.36 -38.80
CA GLY A 103 8.95 -9.68 -39.41
C GLY A 103 9.32 -10.77 -38.40
N ALA A 104 8.89 -10.65 -37.15
CA ALA A 104 9.09 -11.70 -36.16
C ALA A 104 8.37 -12.98 -36.59
N ASP A 105 9.06 -14.12 -36.54
CA ASP A 105 8.53 -15.42 -36.96
C ASP A 105 7.37 -15.84 -36.03
N PRO A 106 6.14 -16.03 -36.54
CA PRO A 106 5.00 -16.45 -35.73
C PRO A 106 5.16 -17.87 -35.15
N ALA A 107 6.11 -18.66 -35.66
CA ALA A 107 6.40 -20.00 -35.19
C ALA A 107 7.94 -20.20 -35.11
N PRO A 108 8.60 -19.80 -34.01
CA PRO A 108 10.03 -20.00 -33.87
C PRO A 108 10.35 -21.50 -33.92
N VAL A 109 10.94 -21.95 -35.03
CA VAL A 109 11.41 -23.33 -35.17
C VAL A 109 12.54 -23.53 -34.16
N PRO A 110 12.42 -24.50 -33.23
CA PRO A 110 13.52 -24.83 -32.32
C PRO A 110 14.75 -25.19 -33.14
N LEU A 111 15.83 -24.41 -32.98
CA LEU A 111 17.06 -24.69 -33.70
C LEU A 111 17.58 -26.07 -33.29
N PRO A 112 18.04 -26.90 -34.25
CA PRO A 112 18.64 -28.18 -33.91
C PRO A 112 19.82 -27.96 -32.96
N PRO A 113 20.06 -28.88 -32.01
CA PRO A 113 21.15 -28.75 -31.07
C PRO A 113 22.48 -28.60 -31.82
N PRO A 114 23.40 -27.75 -31.34
CA PRO A 114 24.67 -27.51 -32.00
C PRO A 114 25.47 -28.81 -32.12
N SER A 115 25.90 -29.14 -33.33
CA SER A 115 26.72 -30.31 -33.62
C SER A 115 28.18 -30.02 -33.25
N HIS A 116 28.52 -30.22 -31.98
CA HIS A 116 29.89 -30.29 -31.49
C HIS A 116 30.05 -31.52 -30.60
#